data_AF-A0AAW1NJT9-F1
#
_entry.id   AF-A0AAW1NJT9-F1
#
_cell.length_a   1.000
_cell.length_b   1.000
_cell.length_c   1.000
_cell.angle_alpha   90.00
_cell.angle_beta   90.00
_cell.angle_gamma   90.00
#
_symmetry.space_group_name_H-M   'P 1'
#
loop_
_entity.id
_entity.type
_entity.pdbx_description
1 polymer ?
#
loop_
_entity_poly.entity_id
_entity_poly.type
_entity_poly.pdbx_seq_one_letter_code
_entity_poly.pdbx_strand_id
1 'polypeptide(L)'
;MASYPTEVRVELIKYYYRNGESFAATARHLRTLFGRNNASTENTIKRIVVKFEATASAADERSTVRERQNTIRVPETIERVGEHFTAQPSTSISRASQGLEIPRTTLRRILKQDLKMKPYKIQINQPLRPFDMERRFDFANEIIERIENGSMSLQRVWRSDVSHFDVSGYVNKQNWRHWGTDNPHLAVVCYLVGRNYRSRDCQWNRYFAKIL
;
A
#
# COMPACT_ATOMS: atom_id res chain seq x y z
N MET A 1 24.63 -17.29 -5.67
CA MET A 1 25.02 -18.52 -4.93
C MET A 1 24.25 -18.52 -3.64
N ALA A 2 23.52 -19.61 -3.34
CA ALA A 2 22.82 -19.74 -2.06
C ALA A 2 23.85 -19.66 -0.92
N SER A 3 23.55 -18.87 0.10
CA SER A 3 24.41 -18.78 1.27
C SER A 3 24.30 -20.07 2.08
N TYR A 4 25.43 -20.66 2.46
CA TYR A 4 25.44 -21.84 3.32
C TYR A 4 24.99 -21.45 4.73
N PRO A 5 24.13 -22.26 5.38
CA PRO A 5 23.83 -22.06 6.79
C PRO A 5 25.11 -22.17 7.63
N THR A 6 25.15 -21.43 8.74
CA THR A 6 26.34 -21.29 9.59
C THR A 6 26.90 -22.63 10.07
N GLU A 7 26.01 -23.59 10.37
CA GLU A 7 26.36 -24.94 10.81
C GLU A 7 27.24 -25.68 9.80
N VAL A 8 26.85 -25.64 8.52
CA VAL A 8 27.60 -26.29 7.42
C VAL A 8 28.99 -25.66 7.25
N ARG A 9 29.14 -24.37 7.51
CA ARG A 9 30.44 -23.70 7.46
C ARG A 9 31.37 -24.14 8.59
N VAL A 10 30.83 -24.30 9.80
CA VAL A 10 31.59 -24.79 10.95
C VAL A 10 32.06 -26.22 10.70
N GLU A 11 31.22 -27.09 10.16
CA GLU A 11 31.62 -28.45 9.79
C GLU A 11 32.74 -28.46 8.74
N LEU A 12 32.60 -27.66 7.68
CA LEU A 12 33.62 -27.50 6.65
C LEU A 12 34.98 -27.07 7.24
N ILE A 13 34.98 -26.11 8.17
CA ILE A 13 36.21 -25.65 8.84
C ILE A 13 36.83 -26.78 9.69
N LYS A 14 36.02 -27.52 10.45
CA LYS A 14 36.50 -28.68 11.23
C LYS A 14 37.16 -29.73 10.35
N TYR A 15 36.55 -30.05 9.19
CA TYR A 15 37.10 -31.02 8.26
C TYR A 15 38.38 -30.53 7.59
N TYR A 16 38.50 -29.23 7.31
CA TYR A 16 39.71 -28.66 6.75
C TYR A 16 40.94 -28.90 7.64
N TYR A 17 40.83 -28.59 8.94
CA TYR A 17 41.93 -28.83 9.88
C TYR A 17 42.19 -30.33 10.10
N ARG A 18 41.16 -31.18 10.08
CA ARG A 18 41.32 -32.64 10.20
C ARG A 18 42.06 -33.27 9.02
N ASN A 19 41.95 -32.68 7.82
CA ASN A 19 42.57 -33.17 6.59
C ASN A 19 43.95 -32.57 6.31
N GLY A 20 44.63 -32.02 7.34
CA GLY A 20 45.96 -31.45 7.20
C GLY A 20 45.99 -30.21 6.30
N GLU A 21 44.99 -29.34 6.44
CA GLU A 21 44.95 -28.03 5.77
C GLU A 21 44.89 -28.11 4.22
N SER A 22 44.45 -29.25 3.69
CA SER A 22 44.31 -29.44 2.25
C SER A 22 42.90 -29.07 1.76
N PHE A 23 42.79 -27.99 0.98
CA PHE A 23 41.52 -27.57 0.37
C PHE A 23 40.96 -28.62 -0.60
N ALA A 24 41.84 -29.26 -1.38
CA ALA A 24 41.45 -30.26 -2.37
C ALA A 24 40.95 -31.56 -1.70
N ALA A 25 41.62 -32.01 -0.62
CA ALA A 25 41.17 -33.17 0.15
C ALA A 25 39.82 -32.90 0.82
N THR A 26 39.66 -31.71 1.39
CA THR A 26 38.41 -31.28 2.02
C THR A 26 37.27 -31.21 1.01
N ALA A 27 37.49 -30.65 -0.19
CA ALA A 27 36.47 -30.61 -1.25
C ALA A 27 36.07 -32.02 -1.73
N ARG A 28 37.03 -32.97 -1.82
CA ARG A 28 36.74 -34.37 -2.17
C ARG A 28 35.90 -35.04 -1.08
N HIS A 29 36.23 -34.83 0.19
CA HIS A 29 35.49 -35.38 1.32
C HIS A 29 34.08 -34.78 1.46
N LEU A 30 33.93 -33.47 1.21
CA LEU A 30 32.61 -32.84 1.20
C LEU A 30 31.73 -33.36 0.05
N ARG A 31 32.32 -33.73 -1.09
CA ARG A 31 31.59 -34.38 -2.19
C ARG A 31 31.07 -35.77 -1.83
N THR A 32 31.78 -36.52 -0.99
CA THR A 32 31.30 -37.82 -0.51
C THR A 32 30.17 -37.69 0.51
N LEU A 33 30.20 -36.65 1.36
CA LEU A 33 29.19 -36.43 2.40
C LEU A 33 27.91 -35.75 1.88
N PHE A 34 28.05 -34.69 1.08
CA PHE A 34 26.93 -33.84 0.65
C PHE A 34 26.47 -34.13 -0.79
N GLY A 35 27.21 -34.95 -1.54
CA GLY A 35 26.95 -35.24 -2.95
C GLY A 35 27.53 -34.17 -3.90
N ARG A 36 27.67 -34.53 -5.18
CA ARG A 36 28.40 -33.73 -6.19
C ARG A 36 27.86 -32.30 -6.38
N ASN A 37 26.55 -32.12 -6.30
CA ASN A 37 25.89 -30.84 -6.61
C ASN A 37 25.75 -29.92 -5.39
N ASN A 38 25.86 -30.45 -4.17
CA ASN A 38 25.68 -29.68 -2.93
C ASN A 38 27.01 -29.42 -2.19
N ALA A 39 28.10 -30.06 -2.61
CA ALA A 39 29.40 -29.87 -2.00
C ALA A 39 30.03 -28.52 -2.39
N SER A 40 30.67 -27.90 -1.40
CA SER A 40 31.40 -26.65 -1.60
C SER A 40 32.58 -26.81 -2.55
N THR A 41 32.73 -25.87 -3.49
CA THR A 41 33.90 -25.78 -4.37
C THR A 41 35.13 -25.38 -3.58
N GLU A 42 36.31 -25.79 -4.04
CA GLU A 42 37.60 -25.45 -3.41
C GLU A 42 37.77 -23.95 -3.15
N ASN A 43 37.37 -23.09 -4.10
CA ASN A 43 37.42 -21.64 -3.94
C ASN A 43 36.48 -21.12 -2.84
N THR A 44 35.34 -21.77 -2.65
CA THR A 44 34.40 -21.42 -1.58
C THR A 44 34.96 -21.81 -0.22
N ILE A 45 35.58 -22.99 -0.11
CA ILE A 45 36.27 -23.46 1.10
C ILE A 45 37.40 -22.49 1.45
N LYS A 46 38.26 -22.14 0.48
CA LYS A 46 39.35 -21.16 0.65
C LYS A 46 38.82 -19.83 1.20
N ARG A 47 37.77 -19.27 0.59
CA ARG A 47 37.16 -18.00 1.05
C ARG A 47 36.63 -18.09 2.47
N ILE A 48 36.01 -19.22 2.85
CA ILE A 48 35.47 -19.42 4.20
C ILE A 48 36.60 -19.53 5.23
N VAL A 49 37.64 -20.32 4.95
CA VAL A 49 38.77 -20.54 5.87
C VAL A 49 39.57 -19.25 6.05
N VAL A 50 39.95 -18.56 4.98
CA VAL A 50 40.69 -17.29 5.07
C VAL A 50 39.91 -16.26 5.87
N LYS A 51 38.60 -16.18 5.66
CA LYS A 51 37.73 -15.30 6.44
C LYS A 51 37.69 -15.73 7.91
N PHE A 52 37.57 -17.03 8.18
CA PHE A 52 37.53 -17.55 9.54
C PHE A 52 38.83 -17.26 10.29
N GLU A 53 39.98 -17.46 9.65
CA GLU A 53 41.30 -17.17 10.25
C GLU A 53 41.50 -15.67 10.52
N ALA A 54 40.94 -14.80 9.68
CA ALA A 54 41.02 -13.35 9.89
C ALA A 54 40.06 -12.82 10.97
N THR A 55 38.82 -13.34 11.04
CA THR A 55 37.73 -12.75 11.84
C THR A 55 37.27 -13.66 13.00
N ALA A 56 37.80 -14.87 13.11
CA ALA A 56 37.38 -15.92 14.06
C ALA A 56 35.88 -16.26 14.04
N SER A 57 35.18 -15.95 12.94
CA SER A 57 33.73 -16.07 12.81
C SER A 57 33.33 -16.85 11.56
N ALA A 58 32.46 -17.85 11.76
CA ALA A 58 31.87 -18.65 10.69
C ALA A 58 30.55 -18.06 10.15
N ALA A 59 30.01 -17.03 10.80
CA ALA A 59 28.80 -16.35 10.35
C ALA A 59 29.07 -15.58 9.05
N ASP A 60 28.03 -15.35 8.24
CA ASP A 60 28.16 -14.37 7.17
C ASP A 60 28.48 -13.00 7.75
N GLU A 61 29.33 -12.27 7.05
CA GLU A 61 29.39 -10.85 7.32
C GLU A 61 28.02 -10.32 6.94
N ARG A 62 27.43 -9.51 7.82
CA ARG A 62 26.36 -8.64 7.36
C ARG A 62 26.98 -7.90 6.19
N SER A 63 26.50 -8.17 4.98
CA SER A 63 26.79 -7.30 3.85
C SER A 63 26.57 -5.92 4.42
N THR A 64 27.58 -5.05 4.32
CA THR A 64 27.35 -3.62 4.47
C THR A 64 26.32 -3.32 3.40
N VAL A 65 25.04 -3.47 3.76
CA VAL A 65 23.92 -3.02 2.96
C VAL A 65 24.32 -1.59 2.78
N ARG A 66 24.79 -1.24 1.57
CA ARG A 66 25.10 0.14 1.23
C ARG A 66 23.87 0.87 1.68
N GLU A 67 23.98 1.59 2.80
CA GLU A 67 22.90 2.43 3.27
C GLU A 67 22.76 3.40 2.13
N ARG A 68 21.78 3.13 1.26
CA ARG A 68 21.50 4.00 0.14
C ARG A 68 21.08 5.28 0.81
N GLN A 69 21.99 6.25 0.84
CA GLN A 69 21.72 7.57 1.36
C GLN A 69 20.46 8.04 0.64
N ASN A 70 19.40 8.21 1.41
CA ASN A 70 18.09 8.46 0.85
C ASN A 70 18.01 9.95 0.53
N THR A 71 18.58 10.35 -0.60
CA THR A 71 18.81 11.77 -0.97
C THR A 71 17.53 12.61 -0.93
N ILE A 72 16.37 11.98 -1.13
CA ILE A 72 15.07 12.66 -1.21
C ILE A 72 14.26 12.53 0.09
N ARG A 73 14.42 11.45 0.85
CA ARG A 73 13.68 11.23 2.11
C ARG A 73 14.47 11.77 3.29
N VAL A 74 14.76 13.06 3.23
CA VAL A 74 15.37 13.83 4.32
C VAL A 74 14.29 14.41 5.22
N PRO A 75 14.56 14.67 6.52
CA PRO A 75 13.55 15.16 7.47
C PRO A 75 12.87 16.45 6.99
N GLU A 76 13.61 17.38 6.41
CA GLU A 76 13.08 18.62 5.82
C GLU A 76 12.04 18.36 4.72
N THR A 77 12.29 17.38 3.85
CA THR A 77 11.33 17.03 2.79
C THR A 77 10.09 16.34 3.37
N ILE A 78 10.24 15.56 4.44
CA ILE A 78 9.10 14.92 5.13
C ILE A 78 8.19 15.99 5.74
N GLU A 79 8.78 16.98 6.41
CA GLU A 79 8.07 18.11 7.00
C GLU A 79 7.34 18.93 5.93
N ARG A 80 8.02 19.29 4.84
CA ARG A 80 7.42 19.99 3.69
C ARG A 80 6.23 19.25 3.09
N VAL A 81 6.33 17.92 2.97
CA VAL A 81 5.21 17.08 2.52
C VAL A 81 4.07 17.10 3.54
N GLY A 82 4.39 17.00 4.84
CA GLY A 82 3.43 17.05 5.93
C GLY A 82 2.64 18.36 5.94
N GLU A 83 3.31 19.49 5.84
CA GLU A 83 2.71 20.83 5.76
C GLU A 83 1.78 20.95 4.55
N HIS A 84 2.24 20.52 3.37
CA HIS A 84 1.44 20.55 2.14
C HIS A 84 0.13 19.76 2.29
N PHE A 85 0.18 18.55 2.84
CA PHE A 85 -1.03 17.73 3.03
C PHE A 85 -1.89 18.19 4.21
N THR A 86 -1.31 18.91 5.18
CA THR A 86 -2.08 19.57 6.25
C THR A 86 -2.87 20.76 5.69
N ALA A 87 -2.25 21.56 4.82
CA ALA A 87 -2.91 22.69 4.16
C ALA A 87 -3.93 22.24 3.09
N GLN A 88 -3.60 21.19 2.33
CA GLN A 88 -4.42 20.72 1.21
C GLN A 88 -4.57 19.19 1.20
N PRO A 89 -5.39 18.64 2.11
CA PRO A 89 -5.46 17.19 2.31
C PRO A 89 -6.13 16.44 1.15
N SER A 90 -6.92 17.12 0.30
CA SER A 90 -7.59 16.52 -0.86
C SER A 90 -6.75 16.47 -2.13
N THR A 91 -5.48 16.85 -2.07
CA THR A 91 -4.60 16.85 -3.24
C THR A 91 -4.26 15.43 -3.69
N SER A 92 -4.26 15.22 -5.01
CA SER A 92 -3.86 13.92 -5.54
C SER A 92 -2.34 13.74 -5.45
N ILE A 93 -1.87 12.50 -5.28
CA ILE A 93 -0.44 12.18 -5.29
C ILE A 93 0.24 12.73 -6.56
N SER A 94 -0.43 12.69 -7.71
CA SER A 94 0.14 13.18 -8.96
C SER A 94 0.34 14.69 -8.94
N ARG A 95 -0.64 15.45 -8.46
CA ARG A 95 -0.53 16.91 -8.34
C ARG A 95 0.49 17.32 -7.28
N ALA A 96 0.46 16.67 -6.12
CA ALA A 96 1.43 16.91 -5.06
C ALA A 96 2.87 16.57 -5.50
N SER A 97 3.04 15.50 -6.29
CA SER A 97 4.33 15.14 -6.90
C SER A 97 4.85 16.20 -7.86
N GLN A 98 3.97 16.80 -8.67
CA GLN A 98 4.33 17.91 -9.56
C GLN A 98 4.65 19.19 -8.79
N GLY A 99 3.85 19.54 -7.78
CA GLY A 99 4.04 20.77 -7.00
C GLY A 99 5.23 20.73 -6.04
N LEU A 100 5.58 19.55 -5.51
CA LEU A 100 6.70 19.38 -4.59
C LEU A 100 7.99 18.89 -5.27
N GLU A 101 7.93 18.60 -6.57
CA GLU A 101 9.02 18.01 -7.39
C GLU A 101 9.57 16.70 -6.84
N ILE A 102 8.74 15.93 -6.13
CA ILE A 102 9.11 14.64 -5.54
C ILE A 102 8.52 13.51 -6.39
N PRO A 103 9.28 12.45 -6.74
CA PRO A 103 8.73 11.32 -7.46
C PRO A 103 7.59 10.65 -6.68
N ARG A 104 6.51 10.31 -7.39
CA ARG A 104 5.27 9.72 -6.84
C ARG A 104 5.50 8.52 -5.91
N THR A 105 6.48 7.68 -6.23
CA THR A 105 6.84 6.49 -5.43
C THR A 105 7.41 6.88 -4.06
N THR A 106 8.30 7.87 -4.02
CA THR A 106 8.88 8.39 -2.78
C THR A 106 7.83 9.13 -1.96
N LEU A 107 7.01 9.98 -2.60
CA LEU A 107 5.92 10.69 -1.92
C LEU A 107 4.95 9.70 -1.25
N ARG A 108 4.58 8.61 -1.93
CA ARG A 108 3.75 7.56 -1.36
C ARG A 108 4.41 6.85 -0.18
N ARG A 109 5.73 6.66 -0.19
CA ARG A 109 6.47 6.09 0.95
C ARG A 109 6.45 7.06 2.12
N ILE A 110 6.70 8.35 1.88
CA ILE A 110 6.67 9.39 2.92
C ILE A 110 5.31 9.43 3.61
N LEU A 111 4.23 9.50 2.84
CA LEU A 111 2.87 9.53 3.36
C LEU A 111 2.55 8.30 4.22
N LYS A 112 2.93 7.10 3.77
CA LYS A 112 2.57 5.85 4.45
C LYS A 112 3.48 5.46 5.61
N GLN A 113 4.79 5.66 5.46
CA GLN A 113 5.80 5.13 6.39
C GLN A 113 6.23 6.18 7.42
N ASP A 114 6.43 7.44 7.01
CA ASP A 114 6.86 8.50 7.93
C ASP A 114 5.65 9.18 8.59
N LEU A 115 4.74 9.71 7.76
CA LEU A 115 3.59 10.49 8.24
C LEU A 115 2.41 9.61 8.68
N LYS A 116 2.44 8.31 8.36
CA LYS A 116 1.38 7.33 8.67
C LYS A 116 -0.03 7.74 8.24
N MET A 117 -0.14 8.60 7.23
CA MET A 117 -1.41 9.05 6.68
C MET A 117 -2.04 7.99 5.78
N LYS A 118 -3.38 7.96 5.77
CA LYS A 118 -4.19 7.05 4.96
C LYS A 118 -5.03 7.85 3.96
N PRO A 119 -5.25 7.31 2.74
CA PRO A 119 -6.14 7.92 1.78
C PRO A 119 -7.59 7.51 2.06
N TYR A 120 -8.39 8.41 2.62
CA TYR A 120 -9.82 8.23 2.81
C TYR A 120 -10.58 8.61 1.54
N LYS A 121 -11.55 7.78 1.15
CA LYS A 121 -12.42 8.09 0.00
C LYS A 121 -13.50 9.04 0.47
N ILE A 122 -13.63 10.20 -0.19
CA ILE A 122 -14.68 11.16 0.11
C ILE A 122 -16.02 10.56 -0.32
N GLN A 123 -17.01 10.57 0.58
CA GLN A 123 -18.36 10.13 0.25
C GLN A 123 -19.09 11.25 -0.48
N ILE A 124 -19.83 10.90 -1.53
CA ILE A 124 -20.68 11.84 -2.26
C ILE A 124 -22.12 11.41 -2.01
N ASN A 125 -22.85 12.22 -1.26
CA ASN A 125 -24.21 11.90 -0.84
C ASN A 125 -25.19 12.90 -1.48
N GLN A 126 -26.41 12.44 -1.73
CA GLN A 126 -27.50 13.34 -2.09
C GLN A 126 -27.92 14.14 -0.84
N PRO A 127 -28.31 15.41 -0.98
CA PRO A 127 -28.89 16.16 0.13
C PRO A 127 -30.17 15.46 0.59
N LEU A 128 -30.20 15.04 1.86
CA LEU A 128 -31.45 14.65 2.53
C LEU A 128 -31.99 15.89 3.24
N ARG A 129 -33.15 16.38 2.81
CA ARG A 129 -33.89 17.37 3.58
C ARG A 129 -34.64 16.65 4.70
N PRO A 130 -34.96 17.32 5.83
CA PRO A 130 -35.72 16.71 6.92
C PRO A 130 -36.99 15.99 6.47
N PHE A 131 -37.73 16.61 5.55
CA PHE A 131 -38.93 16.03 4.96
C PHE A 131 -38.67 14.75 4.13
N ASP A 132 -37.53 14.69 3.43
CA ASP A 132 -37.17 13.49 2.68
C ASP A 132 -36.74 12.34 3.63
N MET A 133 -36.25 12.66 4.83
CA MET A 133 -35.91 11.65 5.86
C MET A 133 -37.15 10.97 6.40
N GLU A 134 -38.16 11.75 6.79
CA GLU A 134 -39.44 11.24 7.29
C GLU A 134 -40.13 10.34 6.27
N ARG A 135 -40.28 10.81 5.03
CA ARG A 135 -40.87 9.99 3.94
C ARG A 135 -40.12 8.70 3.67
N ARG A 136 -38.79 8.72 3.74
CA ARG A 136 -37.98 7.51 3.55
C ARG A 136 -38.18 6.52 4.70
N PHE A 137 -38.30 7.02 5.92
CA PHE A 137 -38.55 6.20 7.11
C PHE A 137 -39.95 5.58 7.05
N ASP A 138 -40.98 6.37 6.77
CA ASP A 138 -42.36 5.90 6.64
C ASP A 138 -42.50 4.85 5.53
N PHE A 139 -41.91 5.13 4.36
CA PHE A 139 -41.88 4.18 3.25
C PHE A 139 -41.18 2.87 3.63
N ALA A 140 -40.06 2.94 4.37
CA ALA A 140 -39.35 1.74 4.81
C ALA A 140 -40.23 0.90 5.76
N ASN A 141 -40.89 1.53 6.73
CA ASN A 141 -41.78 0.84 7.66
C ASN A 141 -42.99 0.24 6.96
N GLU A 142 -43.62 0.98 6.05
CA GLU A 142 -44.75 0.50 5.25
C GLU A 142 -44.37 -0.74 4.42
N ILE A 143 -43.18 -0.73 3.82
CA ILE A 143 -42.67 -1.86 3.04
C ILE A 143 -42.41 -3.08 3.93
N ILE A 144 -41.84 -2.89 5.12
CA ILE A 144 -41.62 -3.96 6.10
C ILE A 144 -42.97 -4.58 6.51
N GLU A 145 -43.93 -3.75 6.92
CA GLU A 145 -45.27 -4.21 7.33
C GLU A 145 -45.97 -4.98 6.22
N ARG A 146 -45.88 -4.53 4.96
CA ARG A 146 -46.45 -5.23 3.81
C ARG A 146 -45.81 -6.59 3.55
N ILE A 147 -44.52 -6.73 3.83
CA ILE A 147 -43.82 -8.01 3.72
C ILE A 147 -44.27 -8.96 4.83
N GLU A 148 -44.32 -8.48 6.07
CA GLU A 148 -44.70 -9.26 7.25
C GLU A 148 -46.16 -9.72 7.18
N ASN A 149 -47.07 -8.84 6.75
CA ASN A 149 -48.49 -9.16 6.56
C ASN A 149 -48.75 -10.00 5.29
N GLY A 150 -47.70 -10.36 4.53
CA GLY A 150 -47.80 -11.20 3.33
C GLY A 150 -48.46 -10.52 2.13
N SER A 151 -48.78 -9.23 2.22
CA SER A 151 -49.41 -8.47 1.13
C SER A 151 -48.43 -8.13 0.01
N MET A 152 -47.13 -8.16 0.29
CA MET A 152 -46.06 -7.98 -0.69
C MET A 152 -44.99 -9.07 -0.59
N SER A 153 -44.73 -9.76 -1.69
CA SER A 153 -43.65 -10.74 -1.78
C SER A 153 -42.45 -10.18 -2.53
N LEU A 154 -41.26 -10.23 -1.92
CA LEU A 154 -40.00 -9.79 -2.54
C LEU A 154 -39.68 -10.57 -3.83
N GLN A 155 -40.13 -11.81 -3.95
CA GLN A 155 -39.92 -12.64 -5.15
C GLN A 155 -40.71 -12.14 -6.37
N ARG A 156 -41.70 -11.28 -6.17
CA ARG A 156 -42.56 -10.73 -7.24
C ARG A 156 -42.24 -9.28 -7.56
N VAL A 157 -41.24 -8.68 -6.92
CA VAL A 157 -40.83 -7.29 -7.16
C VAL A 157 -39.70 -7.25 -8.19
N TRP A 158 -39.94 -6.57 -9.31
CA TRP A 158 -38.95 -6.35 -10.36
C TRP A 158 -38.59 -4.87 -10.37
N ARG A 159 -37.30 -4.55 -10.30
CA ARG A 159 -36.81 -3.18 -10.33
C ARG A 159 -35.87 -3.01 -11.53
N SER A 160 -36.04 -1.91 -12.24
CA SER A 160 -35.13 -1.45 -13.29
C SER A 160 -34.54 -0.11 -12.89
N ASP A 161 -33.27 0.13 -13.20
CA ASP A 161 -32.64 1.44 -13.14
C ASP A 161 -32.10 1.84 -14.53
N VAL A 162 -31.77 3.13 -14.67
CA VAL A 162 -31.13 3.66 -15.87
C VAL A 162 -29.86 4.38 -15.43
N SER A 163 -28.72 3.93 -15.96
CA SER A 163 -27.42 4.55 -15.72
C SER A 163 -26.90 5.22 -16.99
N HIS A 164 -26.34 6.42 -16.84
CA HIS A 164 -25.67 7.14 -17.91
C HIS A 164 -24.17 6.83 -17.86
N PHE A 165 -23.55 6.57 -19.03
CA PHE A 165 -22.12 6.33 -19.15
C PHE A 165 -21.50 7.40 -20.06
N ASP A 166 -20.66 8.26 -19.49
CA ASP A 166 -19.93 9.28 -20.25
C ASP A 166 -18.56 8.74 -20.69
N VAL A 167 -18.23 8.86 -21.97
CA VAL A 167 -16.95 8.39 -22.55
C VAL A 167 -15.80 9.38 -22.27
N SER A 168 -16.11 10.62 -21.87
CA SER A 168 -15.14 11.71 -21.74
C SER A 168 -14.19 11.59 -20.53
N GLY A 169 -14.45 10.68 -19.58
CA GLY A 169 -13.59 10.46 -18.41
C GLY A 169 -13.43 11.66 -17.47
N TYR A 170 -14.26 12.71 -17.64
CA TYR A 170 -14.06 14.03 -17.05
C TYR A 170 -14.06 14.05 -15.51
N VAL A 171 -14.73 13.09 -14.87
CA VAL A 171 -14.78 13.00 -13.40
C VAL A 171 -14.46 11.58 -12.92
N ASN A 172 -13.18 11.33 -12.62
CA ASN A 172 -12.80 10.10 -11.93
C ASN A 172 -12.98 10.26 -10.41
N LYS A 173 -14.16 9.91 -9.91
CA LYS A 173 -14.49 9.87 -8.47
C LYS A 173 -13.52 9.00 -7.65
N GLN A 174 -12.82 8.05 -8.28
CA GLN A 174 -11.86 7.18 -7.59
C GLN A 174 -10.61 7.94 -7.10
N ASN A 175 -10.31 9.08 -7.73
CA ASN A 175 -9.18 9.94 -7.40
C ASN A 175 -9.50 10.98 -6.32
N TRP A 176 -10.75 11.06 -5.86
CA TRP A 176 -11.16 11.95 -4.77
C TRP A 176 -10.82 11.31 -3.42
N ARG A 177 -9.60 11.60 -2.97
CA ARG A 177 -9.05 11.10 -1.72
C ARG A 177 -8.71 12.27 -0.82
N HIS A 178 -8.95 12.09 0.47
CA HIS A 178 -8.46 12.95 1.53
C HIS A 178 -7.36 12.21 2.29
N TRP A 179 -6.21 12.82 2.45
CA TRP A 179 -5.11 12.29 3.24
C TRP A 179 -5.18 12.81 4.66
N GLY A 180 -5.17 11.90 5.63
CA GLY A 180 -5.16 12.24 7.03
C GLY A 180 -4.75 11.03 7.88
N THR A 181 -4.47 11.26 9.15
CA THR A 181 -4.22 10.19 10.12
C THR A 181 -5.55 9.50 10.45
N ASP A 182 -6.57 10.30 10.74
CA ASP A 182 -7.91 9.86 11.08
C ASP A 182 -8.91 10.11 9.95
N ASN A 183 -10.02 9.38 9.98
CA ASN A 183 -11.09 9.57 9.01
C ASN A 183 -11.74 10.93 9.26
N PRO A 184 -11.78 11.83 8.27
CA PRO A 184 -12.33 13.17 8.47
C PRO A 184 -13.86 13.20 8.44
N HIS A 185 -14.53 12.05 8.25
CA HIS A 185 -16.00 11.93 8.13
C HIS A 185 -16.60 12.93 7.14
N LEU A 186 -15.89 13.14 6.02
CA LEU A 186 -16.26 14.11 5.00
C LEU A 186 -17.24 13.51 4.00
N ALA A 187 -18.42 14.12 3.92
CA ALA A 187 -19.32 13.98 2.79
C ALA A 187 -19.37 15.28 1.98
N VAL A 188 -19.39 15.12 0.65
CA VAL A 188 -19.76 16.18 -0.28
C VAL A 188 -21.23 15.98 -0.64
N VAL A 189 -22.02 17.00 -0.37
CA VAL A 189 -23.44 17.02 -0.75
C VAL A 189 -23.55 17.51 -2.19
N CYS A 190 -24.11 16.69 -3.07
CA CYS A 190 -24.29 17.04 -4.47
C CYS A 190 -25.74 17.44 -4.74
N TYR A 191 -25.98 18.72 -5.00
CA TYR A 191 -27.27 19.19 -5.51
C TYR A 191 -27.34 18.86 -7.00
N LEU A 192 -28.26 17.98 -7.39
CA LEU A 192 -28.59 17.79 -8.80
C LEU A 192 -29.40 19.00 -9.26
N VAL A 193 -28.71 20.04 -9.76
CA VAL A 193 -29.40 21.18 -10.37
C VAL A 193 -29.76 20.80 -11.82
N GLY A 194 -31.06 20.57 -12.04
CA GLY A 194 -31.80 20.83 -13.28
C GLY A 194 -31.31 20.21 -14.61
N ARG A 195 -32.16 19.33 -15.14
CA ARG A 195 -32.34 18.85 -16.54
C ARG A 195 -31.86 19.79 -17.68
N ASN A 196 -30.55 19.94 -17.88
CA ASN A 196 -29.98 20.37 -19.16
C ASN A 196 -28.59 19.75 -19.32
N TYR A 197 -28.55 18.57 -19.95
CA TYR A 197 -27.37 17.71 -20.15
C TYR A 197 -26.31 18.30 -21.12
N ARG A 198 -26.19 19.62 -21.23
CA ARG A 198 -25.26 20.26 -22.17
C ARG A 198 -24.59 21.56 -21.72
N SER A 199 -24.79 22.04 -20.48
CA SER A 199 -24.05 23.20 -20.00
C SER A 199 -22.87 22.79 -19.12
N ARG A 200 -21.77 23.52 -19.32
CA ARG A 200 -20.46 23.35 -18.69
C ARG A 200 -20.45 23.80 -17.21
N ASP A 201 -21.63 23.91 -16.58
CA ASP A 201 -21.83 24.57 -15.29
C ASP A 201 -22.54 23.66 -14.27
N CYS A 202 -22.05 22.44 -14.09
CA CYS A 202 -22.21 21.79 -12.79
C CYS A 202 -21.36 22.58 -11.79
N GLN A 203 -21.90 23.67 -11.23
CA GLN A 203 -21.30 24.33 -10.08
C GLN A 203 -21.39 23.37 -8.90
N TRP A 204 -20.31 22.60 -8.71
CA TRP A 204 -20.06 21.81 -7.51
C TRP A 204 -19.82 22.78 -6.35
N ASN A 205 -20.89 23.28 -5.74
CA ASN A 205 -20.80 23.98 -4.47
C ASN A 205 -20.26 23.00 -3.42
N ARG A 206 -18.93 23.03 -3.20
CA ARG A 206 -18.21 22.19 -2.25
C ARG A 206 -18.53 22.63 -0.82
N TYR A 207 -19.69 22.23 -0.33
CA TYR A 207 -19.96 22.25 1.10
C TYR A 207 -19.58 20.89 1.69
N PHE A 208 -18.51 20.88 2.48
CA PHE A 208 -18.11 19.72 3.27
C PHE A 208 -18.96 19.69 4.53
N ALA A 209 -19.73 18.61 4.72
CA ALA A 209 -20.43 18.35 5.97
C ALA A 209 -19.67 17.28 6.76
N LYS A 210 -19.53 17.48 8.07
CA LYS A 210 -19.11 16.42 9.00
C LYS A 210 -20.32 15.52 9.24
N ILE A 211 -20.17 14.23 8.98
CA ILE A 211 -21.16 13.22 9.37
C ILE A 211 -21.00 13.01 10.89
N LEU A 212 -22.07 13.29 11.66
CA LEU A 212 -22.16 12.97 13.09
C LEU A 212 -22.34 11.46 13.29
#